data_AF-A0A3P6RED8-F1
#
_entry.id   AF-A0A3P6RED8-F1
#
_cell.length_a   1.000
_cell.length_b   1.000
_cell.length_c   1.000
_cell.angle_alpha   90.00
_cell.angle_beta   90.00
_cell.angle_gamma   90.00
#
_symmetry.space_group_name_H-M   'P 1'
#
loop_
_entity.id
_entity.type
_entity.pdbx_description
1 polymer ?
#
loop_
_entity_poly.entity_id
_entity_poly.type
_entity_poly.pdbx_seq_one_letter_code
_entity_poly.pdbx_strand_id
1 'polypeptide(L)' 'MQTITAKASQRELQKRDVGLVDTSGCLVRLTLWGTEAAEFDGSTNPAVVIKAAKISDFN' A
#
# COMPACT_ATOMS: atom_id res chain seq x y z
N MET A 1 -8.53 3.19 -4.60
CA MET A 1 -8.86 2.82 -3.21
C MET A 1 -9.97 1.77 -3.25
N GLN A 2 -9.87 0.72 -2.45
CA GLN A 2 -10.81 -0.40 -2.43
C GLN A 2 -11.22 -0.71 -0.99
N THR A 3 -12.49 -1.00 -0.76
CA THR A 3 -12.97 -1.59 0.51
C THR A 3 -13.01 -3.11 0.35
N ILE A 4 -12.43 -3.84 1.29
CA ILE A 4 -12.44 -5.31 1.30
C ILE A 4 -12.82 -5.85 2.67
N THR A 5 -13.69 -6.85 2.67
CA THR A 5 -14.06 -7.57 3.89
C THR A 5 -13.04 -8.66 4.19
N ALA A 6 -12.35 -8.55 5.32
CA ALA A 6 -11.37 -9.53 5.76
C ALA A 6 -12.05 -10.86 6.12
N LYS A 7 -11.66 -11.95 5.46
CA LYS A 7 -12.30 -13.27 5.64
C LYS A 7 -12.28 -13.76 7.09
N ALA A 8 -11.18 -13.56 7.79
CA ALA A 8 -10.99 -14.08 9.15
C ALA A 8 -11.77 -13.30 10.22
N SER A 9 -11.88 -11.98 10.09
CA SER A 9 -12.50 -11.11 11.10
C SER A 9 -13.87 -10.57 10.69
N GLN A 10 -14.28 -10.77 9.42
CA GLN A 10 -15.46 -10.18 8.80
C GLN A 10 -15.50 -8.64 8.90
N ARG A 11 -14.34 -8.00 9.11
CA ARG A 11 -14.22 -6.54 9.18
C ARG A 11 -13.93 -5.95 7.82
N GLU A 12 -14.51 -4.80 7.55
CA GLU A 12 -14.17 -4.01 6.37
C GLU A 12 -12.82 -3.30 6.57
N LEU A 13 -11.97 -3.40 5.55
CA LEU A 13 -10.65 -2.79 5.51
C LEU A 13 -10.53 -1.93 4.26
N GLN A 14 -9.98 -0.73 4.43
CA GLN A 14 -9.55 0.11 3.31
C GLN A 14 -8.19 -0.40 2.82
N LYS A 15 -8.08 -0.60 1.50
CA LYS A 15 -6.86 -1.03 0.81
C LYS A 15 -6.51 -0.05 -0.31
N ARG A 16 -5.22 0.28 -0.40
CA ARG A 16 -4.65 1.07 -1.49
C ARG A 16 -3.32 0.45 -1.90
N ASP A 17 -3.19 0.13 -3.18
CA ASP A 17 -1.91 -0.28 -3.75
C ASP A 17 -1.23 0.94 -4.37
N VAL A 18 0.05 1.10 -4.08
CA VAL A 18 0.91 2.19 -4.55
C VAL A 18 2.12 1.58 -5.26
N GLY A 19 2.52 2.16 -6.40
CA GLY A 19 3.76 1.81 -7.07
C GLY A 19 4.91 2.68 -6.57
N LEU A 20 6.03 2.06 -6.24
CA LEU A 20 7.26 2.76 -5.83
C LEU A 20 8.36 2.40 -6.81
N VAL A 21 9.21 3.38 -7.12
CA VAL A 21 10.38 3.21 -7.99
C VAL A 21 11.57 3.86 -7.29
N ASP A 22 12.72 3.19 -7.33
CA ASP A 22 13.99 3.73 -6.86
C ASP A 22 14.94 4.02 -8.04
N THR A 23 16.20 4.33 -7.74
CA THR A 23 17.21 4.62 -8.76
C THR A 23 17.56 3.42 -9.66
N SER A 24 17.17 2.20 -9.29
CA SER A 24 17.34 1.02 -10.15
C SER A 24 16.31 0.95 -11.29
N GLY A 25 15.23 1.74 -11.21
CA GLY A 25 14.12 1.68 -12.15
C GLY A 25 13.18 0.49 -11.94
N CYS A 26 13.39 -0.32 -10.90
CA CYS A 26 12.49 -1.40 -10.52
C CYS A 26 11.22 -0.83 -9.87
N LEU A 27 10.05 -1.30 -10.32
CA LEU A 27 8.77 -0.98 -9.69
C LEU A 27 8.40 -2.05 -8.68
N VAL A 28 8.15 -1.63 -7.44
CA VAL A 28 7.60 -2.49 -6.39
C VAL A 28 6.20 -2.00 -5.99
N ARG A 29 5.32 -2.95 -5.64
CA ARG A 29 3.97 -2.65 -5.16
C ARG A 29 3.94 -2.64 -3.64
N LEU A 30 3.52 -1.51 -3.06
CA LEU A 30 3.24 -1.37 -1.63
C LEU A 30 1.72 -1.40 -1.42
N THR A 31 1.24 -2.29 -0.55
CA THR A 31 -0.15 -2.28 -0.10
C THR A 31 -0.26 -1.54 1.22
N LEU A 32 -1.00 -0.43 1.21
CA LEU A 32 -1.42 0.31 2.38
C LEU A 32 -2.78 -0.19 2.85
N TRP A 33 -3.00 -0.13 4.16
CA TRP A 33 -4.25 -0.53 4.83
C TRP A 33 -4.77 0.58 5.73
N GLY A 34 -6.05 0.54 6.09
CA GLY A 34 -6.60 1.42 7.13
C GLY A 34 -6.45 2.92 6.82
N THR A 35 -5.95 3.68 7.79
CA THR A 35 -5.80 5.13 7.70
C THR A 35 -4.80 5.53 6.62
N GLU A 36 -3.66 4.86 6.52
CA GLU A 36 -2.66 5.12 5.49
C GLU A 36 -3.25 4.88 4.09
N ALA A 37 -4.11 3.87 3.93
CA ALA A 37 -4.81 3.63 2.67
C ALA A 37 -5.88 4.68 2.34
N ALA A 38 -6.40 5.41 3.32
CA ALA A 38 -7.39 6.46 3.09
C ALA A 38 -6.70 7.79 2.77
N GLU A 39 -5.68 8.14 3.54
CA GLU A 39 -5.09 9.49 3.58
C GLU A 39 -3.89 9.68 2.65
N PHE A 40 -3.24 8.61 2.17
CA PHE A 40 -2.02 8.73 1.37
C PHE A 40 -2.22 9.49 0.05
N ASP A 41 -1.66 10.69 -0.07
CA ASP A 41 -1.67 11.45 -1.32
C ASP A 41 -0.36 11.25 -2.11
N GLY A 42 -0.48 10.55 -3.25
CA GLY A 42 0.62 10.30 -4.19
C GLY A 42 0.66 11.24 -5.39
N SER A 43 -0.22 12.25 -5.46
CA SER A 43 -0.39 13.10 -6.66
C SER A 43 0.88 13.85 -7.10
N THR A 44 1.76 14.17 -6.16
CA THR A 44 3.01 14.89 -6.39
C THR A 44 4.22 13.98 -6.60
N ASN A 45 4.02 12.65 -6.61
CA ASN A 45 5.08 11.65 -6.61
C ASN A 45 6.11 11.87 -5.48
N PRO A 46 5.67 11.89 -4.20
CA PRO A 46 6.55 12.16 -3.08
C PRO A 46 7.55 11.01 -2.86
N ALA A 47 8.73 11.35 -2.33
CA ALA A 47 9.62 10.36 -1.74
C ALA A 47 9.01 9.83 -0.44
N VAL A 48 9.07 8.52 -0.23
CA VAL A 48 8.51 7.86 0.95
C VAL A 48 9.58 7.06 1.69
N VAL A 49 9.49 7.03 3.01
CA VAL A 49 10.34 6.19 3.88
C VAL A 49 9.46 5.15 4.54
N ILE A 50 9.79 3.88 4.35
CA ILE A 50 9.00 2.76 4.85
C ILE A 50 9.88 1.94 5.78
N LYS A 51 9.43 1.80 7.03
CA LYS A 51 10.14 1.03 8.06
C LYS A 51 9.29 -0.17 8.46
N ALA A 52 9.93 -1.33 8.59
CA ALA A 52 9.30 -2.57 9.07
C ALA A 52 8.08 -3.04 8.25
N ALA A 53 8.10 -2.84 6.93
CA ALA A 53 7.09 -3.42 6.05
C ALA A 53 7.23 -4.95 5.98
N LYS A 54 6.09 -5.62 5.82
CA LYS A 54 6.04 -7.05 5.54
C LYS A 54 6.34 -7.30 4.06
N ILE A 55 7.31 -8.17 3.79
CA ILE A 55 7.56 -8.69 2.43
C ILE A 55 6.48 -9.75 2.12
N SER A 56 5.88 -9.64 0.94
CA SER A 56 4.88 -10.59 0.45
C SER A 56 5.21 -10.98 -1.00
N ASP A 57 4.96 -12.23 -1.33
CA ASP A 57 5.02 -12.82 -2.68
C ASP A 57 3.67 -12.76 -3.41
N PHE A 58 2.72 -12.00 -2.87
CA PHE A 58 1.37 -11.86 -3.40
C PHE A 58 1.38 -10.93 -4.61
N ASN A 59 0.93 -11.42 -5.77
CA ASN A 59 0.87 -10.67 -7.03
C ASN A 59 -0.56 -10.29 -7.39
#